data_AF-A0AA43UG09-F1
#
_entry.id   AF-A0AA43UG09-F1
#
_cell.length_a   1.000
_cell.length_b   1.000
_cell.length_c   1.000
_cell.angle_alpha   90.00
_cell.angle_beta   90.00
_cell.angle_gamma   90.00
#
_symmetry.space_group_name_H-M   'P 1'
#
loop_
_entity.id
_entity.type
_entity.pdbx_description
1 polymer ?
#
loop_
_entity_poly.entity_id
_entity_poly.type
_entity_poly.pdbx_seq_one_letter_code
_entity_poly.pdbx_strand_id
1 'polypeptide(L)'
;MGRTDILEEIKNAEVAANAKVEQAEADKKAAIAAARKESVQKIQDAEAQARSNYESAIAKEKDALVGKRDELLSGGKKAAADIDENIDAKLEKVKNFLNEEFERTLNVTS
;
A
#
# COMPACT_ATOMS: atom_id res chain seq x y z
N MET A 1 -54.26 27.29 51.50
CA MET A 1 -54.31 26.29 50.42
C MET A 1 -55.37 25.28 50.77
N GLY A 2 -56.33 25.07 49.85
CA GLY A 2 -57.35 24.04 50.00
C GLY A 2 -56.83 22.68 49.53
N ARG A 3 -57.47 21.60 49.98
CA ARG A 3 -57.17 20.23 49.55
C ARG A 3 -57.24 20.07 48.02
N THR A 4 -58.11 20.82 47.36
CA THR A 4 -58.28 20.79 45.90
C THR A 4 -57.08 21.38 45.16
N ASP A 5 -56.54 22.52 45.61
CA ASP A 5 -55.37 23.17 45.00
C ASP A 5 -54.15 22.24 45.01
N ILE A 6 -53.97 21.53 46.13
CA ILE A 6 -52.88 20.55 46.30
C ILE A 6 -53.05 19.36 45.33
N LEU A 7 -54.28 18.89 45.12
CA LEU A 7 -54.54 17.79 44.18
C LEU A 7 -54.30 18.21 42.72
N GLU A 8 -54.61 19.46 42.35
CA GLU A 8 -54.28 19.99 41.02
C GLU A 8 -52.77 20.14 40.82
N GLU A 9 -52.04 20.64 41.82
CA GLU A 9 -50.57 20.70 41.76
C GLU A 9 -49.94 19.31 41.60
N ILE A 10 -50.42 18.31 42.35
CA ILE A 10 -49.94 16.93 42.23
C ILE A 10 -50.19 16.39 40.81
N LYS A 11 -51.39 16.59 40.27
CA LYS A 11 -51.72 16.14 38.92
C LYS A 11 -50.84 16.81 37.86
N ASN A 12 -50.61 18.11 37.98
CA ASN A 12 -49.74 18.85 37.06
C ASN A 12 -48.29 18.38 37.17
N ALA A 13 -47.82 18.09 38.39
CA ALA A 13 -46.49 17.54 38.62
C ALA A 13 -46.33 16.14 38.03
N GLU A 14 -47.36 15.27 38.14
CA GLU A 14 -47.38 13.94 37.52
C GLU A 14 -47.31 14.03 35.98
N VAL A 15 -48.10 14.91 35.36
CA VAL A 15 -48.05 15.13 33.91
C VAL A 15 -46.67 15.63 33.47
N ALA A 16 -46.10 16.60 34.20
CA ALA A 16 -44.77 17.12 33.89
C ALA A 16 -43.66 16.07 34.08
N ALA A 17 -43.78 15.20 35.09
CA ALA A 17 -42.86 14.10 35.32
C ALA A 17 -42.94 13.07 34.19
N ASN A 18 -44.14 12.67 33.78
CA ASN A 18 -44.33 11.74 32.68
C ASN A 18 -43.76 12.28 31.36
N ALA A 19 -44.02 13.56 31.04
CA ALA A 19 -43.46 14.20 29.86
C ALA A 19 -41.92 14.23 29.88
N LYS A 20 -41.32 14.48 31.05
CA LYS A 20 -39.85 14.41 31.20
C LYS A 20 -39.30 13.01 30.98
N VAL A 21 -39.99 11.98 31.46
CA VAL A 21 -39.58 10.58 31.27
C VAL A 21 -39.66 10.21 29.78
N GLU A 22 -40.76 10.54 29.10
CA GLU A 22 -40.91 10.28 27.67
C GLU A 22 -39.83 10.98 26.83
N GLN A 23 -39.54 12.25 27.13
CA GLN A 23 -38.46 12.98 26.46
C GLN A 23 -37.10 12.33 26.71
N ALA A 24 -36.80 11.95 27.96
CA ALA A 24 -35.53 11.30 28.28
C ALA A 24 -35.36 9.94 27.58
N GLU A 25 -36.45 9.17 27.41
CA GLU A 25 -36.40 7.93 26.63
C GLU A 25 -36.17 8.17 25.14
N ALA A 26 -36.80 9.20 24.57
CA ALA A 26 -36.59 9.59 23.18
C ALA A 26 -35.14 10.05 22.94
N ASP A 27 -34.61 10.90 23.81
CA ASP A 27 -33.24 11.41 23.74
C ASP A 27 -32.22 10.28 23.89
N LYS A 28 -32.46 9.34 24.81
CA LYS A 28 -31.63 8.15 24.97
C LYS A 28 -31.59 7.31 23.69
N LYS A 29 -32.75 7.06 23.05
CA LYS A 29 -32.82 6.30 21.80
C LYS A 29 -32.06 7.02 20.67
N ALA A 30 -32.23 8.34 20.57
CA ALA A 30 -31.53 9.16 19.58
C ALA A 30 -30.02 9.14 19.79
N ALA A 31 -29.55 9.30 21.03
CA ALA A 31 -28.13 9.25 21.37
C ALA A 31 -27.50 7.90 21.04
N ILE A 32 -28.19 6.78 21.33
CA ILE A 32 -27.72 5.44 20.98
C ILE A 32 -27.63 5.26 19.46
N ALA A 33 -28.63 5.73 18.71
CA ALA A 33 -28.62 5.65 17.25
C ALA A 33 -27.47 6.48 16.64
N ALA A 34 -27.25 7.69 17.15
CA ALA A 34 -26.15 8.55 16.74
C ALA A 34 -24.78 7.90 17.04
N ALA A 35 -24.59 7.37 18.25
CA ALA A 35 -23.35 6.70 18.64
C ALA A 35 -23.06 5.46 17.78
N ARG A 36 -24.09 4.67 17.44
CA ARG A 36 -23.95 3.52 16.52
C ARG A 36 -23.53 3.98 15.13
N LYS A 37 -24.15 5.04 14.60
CA LYS A 37 -23.79 5.60 13.29
C LYS A 37 -22.35 6.12 13.28
N GLU A 38 -21.96 6.85 14.31
CA GLU A 38 -20.59 7.38 14.44
C GLU A 38 -19.56 6.26 14.55
N SER A 39 -19.86 5.19 15.30
CA SER A 39 -18.99 4.02 15.39
C SER A 39 -18.80 3.33 14.05
N VAL A 40 -19.87 3.14 13.27
CA VAL A 40 -19.78 2.56 11.92
C VAL A 40 -18.96 3.48 11.00
N GLN A 41 -19.19 4.79 11.05
CA GLN A 41 -18.43 5.74 10.24
C GLN A 41 -16.92 5.67 10.56
N LYS A 42 -16.56 5.65 11.85
CA LYS A 42 -15.16 5.50 12.29
C LYS A 42 -14.50 4.24 11.75
N ILE A 43 -15.24 3.12 11.71
CA ILE A 43 -14.73 1.86 11.15
C ILE A 43 -14.51 2.00 9.65
N GLN A 44 -15.49 2.54 8.92
CA GLN A 44 -15.39 2.74 7.47
C GLN A 44 -14.24 3.68 7.10
N ASP A 45 -14.05 4.77 7.84
CA ASP A 45 -12.97 5.73 7.63
C ASP A 45 -11.60 5.07 7.90
N ALA A 46 -11.49 4.27 8.97
CA ALA A 46 -10.27 3.52 9.29
C ALA A 46 -9.96 2.46 8.21
N GLU A 47 -10.96 1.75 7.70
CA GLU A 47 -10.79 0.79 6.61
C GLU A 47 -10.37 1.47 5.31
N ALA A 48 -10.98 2.60 4.96
CA ALA A 48 -10.61 3.38 3.78
C ALA A 48 -9.17 3.88 3.88
N GLN A 49 -8.77 4.39 5.04
CA GLN A 49 -7.38 4.82 5.28
C GLN A 49 -6.40 3.64 5.19
N ALA A 50 -6.75 2.49 5.77
CA ALA A 50 -5.91 1.30 5.70
C ALA A 50 -5.72 0.82 4.26
N ARG A 51 -6.79 0.80 3.46
CA ARG A 51 -6.72 0.46 2.02
C ARG A 51 -5.85 1.45 1.26
N SER A 52 -6.06 2.75 1.46
CA SER A 52 -5.24 3.79 0.83
C SER A 52 -3.76 3.66 1.16
N ASN A 53 -3.43 3.37 2.42
CA ASN A 53 -2.04 3.16 2.85
C ASN A 53 -1.43 1.92 2.21
N TYR A 54 -2.19 0.83 2.13
CA TYR A 54 -1.75 -0.42 1.52
C TYR A 54 -1.50 -0.27 0.02
N GLU A 55 -2.42 0.39 -0.70
CA GLU A 55 -2.28 0.66 -2.13
C GLU A 55 -1.07 1.56 -2.42
N SER A 56 -0.86 2.60 -1.61
CA SER A 56 0.32 3.47 -1.73
C SER A 56 1.62 2.71 -1.45
N ALA A 57 1.65 1.83 -0.45
CA ALA A 57 2.82 1.00 -0.15
C ALA A 57 3.14 0.04 -1.31
N ILE A 58 2.12 -0.60 -1.90
CA ILE A 58 2.28 -1.46 -3.07
C ILE A 58 2.81 -0.67 -4.26
N ALA A 59 2.28 0.52 -4.53
CA ALA A 59 2.75 1.34 -5.64
C ALA A 59 4.23 1.70 -5.49
N LYS A 60 4.65 2.13 -4.30
CA LYS A 60 6.06 2.42 -3.99
C LYS A 60 6.96 1.20 -4.16
N GLU A 61 6.53 0.04 -3.68
CA GLU A 61 7.31 -1.20 -3.81
C GLU A 61 7.42 -1.63 -5.27
N LYS A 62 6.35 -1.47 -6.07
CA LYS A 62 6.39 -1.73 -7.51
C LYS A 62 7.38 -0.81 -8.22
N ASP A 63 7.38 0.48 -7.90
CA ASP A 63 8.32 1.43 -8.50
C ASP A 63 9.77 1.09 -8.12
N ALA A 64 10.02 0.71 -6.86
CA ALA A 64 11.32 0.25 -6.40
C ALA A 64 11.78 -1.04 -7.12
N LEU A 65 10.87 -2.00 -7.32
CA LEU A 65 11.14 -3.23 -8.07
C LEU A 65 11.46 -2.96 -9.54
N VAL A 66 10.76 -2.02 -10.18
CA VAL A 66 11.06 -1.60 -11.55
C VAL A 66 12.45 -0.98 -11.63
N GLY A 67 12.80 -0.07 -10.71
CA GLY A 67 14.14 0.53 -10.65
C GLY A 67 15.23 -0.53 -10.48
N LYS A 68 15.04 -1.47 -9.55
CA LYS A 68 16.00 -2.58 -9.33
C LYS A 68 16.10 -3.51 -10.52
N ARG A 69 14.99 -3.80 -11.21
CA ARG A 69 14.98 -4.60 -12.44
C ARG A 69 15.82 -3.92 -13.52
N ASP A 70 15.62 -2.63 -13.73
CA ASP A 70 16.30 -1.89 -14.78
C ASP A 70 17.80 -1.76 -14.50
N GLU A 71 18.19 -1.58 -13.22
CA GLU A 71 19.58 -1.65 -12.77
C GLU A 71 20.22 -3.01 -13.08
N LEU A 72 19.56 -4.12 -12.69
CA LEU A 72 20.06 -5.47 -12.95
C LEU A 72 20.17 -5.78 -14.44
N LEU A 73 19.19 -5.36 -15.25
CA LEU A 73 19.22 -5.54 -16.70
C LEU A 73 20.35 -4.73 -17.34
N SER A 74 20.58 -3.50 -16.88
CA SER A 74 21.69 -2.66 -17.36
C SER A 74 23.04 -3.29 -17.03
N GLY A 75 23.21 -3.74 -15.78
CA GLY A 75 24.42 -4.44 -15.33
C GLY A 75 24.67 -5.73 -16.12
N GLY A 76 23.63 -6.53 -16.36
CA GLY A 76 23.71 -7.75 -17.16
C GLY A 76 24.10 -7.50 -18.62
N LYS A 77 23.52 -6.45 -19.24
CA LYS A 77 23.89 -6.04 -20.61
C LYS A 77 25.35 -5.61 -20.70
N LYS A 78 25.84 -4.86 -19.71
CA LYS A 78 27.24 -4.44 -19.66
C LYS A 78 28.17 -5.65 -19.52
N ALA A 79 27.86 -6.57 -18.60
CA ALA A 79 28.66 -7.78 -18.42
C ALA A 79 28.68 -8.65 -19.69
N ALA A 80 27.56 -8.74 -20.43
CA ALA A 80 27.52 -9.45 -21.71
C ALA A 80 28.43 -8.78 -22.76
N ALA A 81 28.36 -7.46 -22.90
CA ALA A 81 29.23 -6.72 -23.82
C ALA A 81 30.73 -6.89 -23.47
N ASP A 82 31.08 -6.83 -22.18
CA ASP A 82 32.45 -7.05 -21.73
C ASP A 82 32.94 -8.48 -22.05
N ILE A 83 32.05 -9.49 -22.03
CA ILE A 83 32.37 -10.87 -22.42
C ILE A 83 32.59 -10.94 -23.94
N ASP A 84 31.71 -10.34 -24.74
CA ASP A 84 31.81 -10.36 -26.20
C ASP A 84 33.11 -9.70 -26.68
N GLU A 85 33.47 -8.53 -26.13
CA GLU A 85 34.75 -7.87 -26.44
C GLU A 85 35.97 -8.74 -26.08
N ASN A 86 35.91 -9.44 -24.94
CA ASN A 86 36.98 -10.35 -24.53
C ASN A 86 37.09 -11.59 -25.44
N ILE A 87 35.95 -12.09 -25.94
CA ILE A 87 35.92 -13.20 -26.89
C ILE A 87 36.54 -12.77 -28.22
N ASP A 88 36.15 -11.61 -28.74
CA ASP A 88 36.69 -11.08 -30.01
C ASP A 88 38.21 -10.89 -29.93
N ALA A 89 38.70 -10.31 -28.83
CA ALA A 89 40.14 -10.16 -28.60
C ALA A 89 40.88 -11.49 -28.52
N LYS A 90 40.27 -12.54 -27.94
CA LYS A 90 40.86 -13.89 -27.89
C LYS A 90 40.81 -14.57 -29.26
N LEU A 91 39.73 -14.40 -30.02
CA LEU A 91 39.61 -14.95 -31.38
C LEU A 91 40.70 -14.41 -32.29
N GLU A 92 40.98 -13.11 -32.25
CA GLU A 92 42.08 -12.52 -33.02
C GLU A 92 43.45 -13.08 -32.62
N LYS A 93 43.70 -13.26 -31.31
CA LYS A 93 44.94 -13.92 -30.85
C LYS A 93 45.06 -15.35 -31.36
N VAL A 94 43.97 -16.12 -31.34
CA VAL A 94 43.95 -17.50 -31.84
C VAL A 94 44.19 -17.52 -33.36
N LYS A 95 43.55 -16.63 -34.13
CA LYS A 95 43.77 -16.52 -35.58
C LYS A 95 45.24 -16.22 -35.90
N ASN A 96 45.83 -15.24 -35.21
CA ASN A 96 47.23 -14.87 -35.41
C ASN A 96 48.17 -16.03 -35.07
N PHE A 97 47.95 -16.70 -33.93
CA PHE A 97 48.74 -17.87 -33.55
C PHE A 97 48.66 -19.01 -34.58
N LEU A 98 47.45 -19.31 -35.08
CA LEU A 98 47.28 -20.33 -36.11
C LEU A 98 48.01 -19.96 -37.40
N ASN A 99 47.89 -18.71 -37.85
CA ASN A 99 48.59 -18.23 -39.05
C ASN A 99 50.12 -18.34 -38.91
N GLU A 100 50.67 -17.90 -37.77
CA GLU A 100 52.10 -18.01 -37.48
C GLU A 100 52.60 -19.46 -37.51
N GLU A 101 51.86 -20.40 -36.91
CA GLU A 101 52.24 -21.81 -36.93
C GLU A 101 52.14 -22.42 -38.34
N PHE A 102 51.14 -22.03 -39.13
CA PHE A 102 51.05 -22.45 -40.54
C PHE A 102 52.20 -21.91 -41.39
N GLU A 103 52.53 -20.63 -41.27
CA GLU A 103 53.66 -20.00 -41.98
C GLU A 103 55.00 -20.62 -41.58
N ARG A 104 55.21 -20.91 -40.29
CA ARG A 104 56.41 -21.59 -39.81
C ARG A 104 56.55 -22.98 -40.43
N THR A 105 55.46 -23.73 -40.55
CA THR A 105 55.47 -25.06 -41.15
C THR A 105 55.80 -25.00 -42.65
N LEU A 106 55.27 -24.00 -43.37
CA LEU A 106 55.57 -23.80 -44.80
C LEU A 106 57.02 -23.35 -45.05
N ASN A 107 57.56 -22.46 -44.23
CA ASN A 107 58.94 -21.96 -44.33
C ASN A 107 60.00 -23.02 -43.99
N VAL A 108 59.67 -24.02 -43.17
CA VAL A 108 60.58 -25.15 -42.86
C VAL A 108 60.58 -26.22 -43.96
N THR A 109 59.58 -26.20 -44.84
CA THR A 109 59.40 -27.19 -45.93
C THR A 109 59.82 -26.63 -47.31
N SER A 110 60.20 -25.35 -47.41
CA SER A 110 60.78 -24.71 -48.60
C SER A 110 62.30 -24.59 -48.48
#